data_AF-A0A952C2T3-F1
#
_entry.id   AF-A0A952C2T3-F1
#
_cell.length_a   1.000
_cell.length_b   1.000
_cell.length_c   1.000
_cell.angle_alpha   90.00
_cell.angle_beta   90.00
_cell.angle_gamma   90.00
#
_symmetry.space_group_name_H-M   'P 1'
#
loop_
_entity.id
_entity.type
_entity.pdbx_description
1 polymer ?
#
loop_
_entity_poly.entity_id
_entity_poly.type
_entity_poly.pdbx_seq_one_letter_code
_entity_poly.pdbx_strand_id
1 'polypeptide(L)'
;MSAHERRGALLALACYMSWGFFPIYFRLLAPVPTIDILANRMVWSLGLVLLILAIRRDWSWIGPALSSRESMLTFGGAALLLTANWFTYIWAVNAGYVIESSLGYFVNPLVSVLLAVFFLHERPRAGQWIANVNATAAELCETNSNAQLPWIAMGMALTLGFYGLLKKRARLNALHGL
;
A
#
# COMPACT_ATOMS: atom_id res chain seq x y z
N MET A 1 -19.44 -12.25 -19.31
CA MET A 1 -18.63 -11.06 -18.95
C MET A 1 -18.83 -9.99 -20.02
N SER A 2 -19.16 -8.77 -19.62
CA SER A 2 -19.24 -7.62 -20.53
C SER A 2 -17.86 -7.23 -21.07
N ALA A 3 -17.80 -6.51 -22.19
CA ALA A 3 -16.53 -6.07 -22.78
C ALA A 3 -15.71 -5.18 -21.81
N HIS A 4 -16.37 -4.44 -20.93
CA HIS A 4 -15.73 -3.66 -19.86
C HIS A 4 -15.14 -4.56 -18.76
N GLU A 5 -15.83 -5.60 -18.33
CA GLU A 5 -15.31 -6.56 -17.35
C GLU A 5 -14.07 -7.29 -17.87
N ARG A 6 -14.07 -7.70 -19.14
CA ARG A 6 -12.91 -8.37 -19.76
C ARG A 6 -11.71 -7.44 -19.86
N ARG A 7 -11.92 -6.18 -20.24
CA ARG A 7 -10.86 -5.17 -20.31
C ARG A 7 -10.32 -4.82 -18.92
N GLY A 8 -11.20 -4.72 -17.92
CA GLY A 8 -10.82 -4.54 -16.52
C GLY A 8 -9.99 -5.71 -15.98
N ALA A 9 -10.39 -6.95 -16.26
CA ALA A 9 -9.65 -8.15 -15.85
C ALA A 9 -8.24 -8.20 -16.48
N LEU A 10 -8.11 -7.87 -17.77
CA LEU A 10 -6.82 -7.81 -18.45
C LEU A 10 -5.89 -6.73 -17.86
N LEU A 11 -6.45 -5.56 -17.53
CA LEU A 11 -5.70 -4.49 -16.88
C LEU A 11 -5.25 -4.87 -15.46
N ALA A 12 -6.13 -5.52 -14.68
CA ALA A 12 -5.78 -6.03 -13.37
C ALA A 12 -4.67 -7.08 -13.46
N LEU A 13 -4.77 -8.01 -14.41
CA LEU A 13 -3.73 -9.01 -14.64
C LEU A 13 -2.38 -8.36 -15.00
N ALA A 14 -2.37 -7.40 -15.92
CA ALA A 14 -1.16 -6.67 -16.29
C ALA A 14 -0.55 -5.92 -15.09
N CYS A 15 -1.40 -5.32 -14.25
CA CYS A 15 -0.98 -4.65 -13.02
C CYS A 15 -0.34 -5.62 -12.03
N TYR A 16 -1.00 -6.73 -11.72
CA TYR A 16 -0.48 -7.74 -10.79
C TYR A 16 0.81 -8.41 -11.30
N MET A 17 0.89 -8.68 -12.61
CA MET A 17 2.13 -9.17 -13.24
C MET A 17 3.26 -8.15 -13.09
N SER A 18 2.99 -6.87 -13.36
CA SER A 18 3.99 -5.80 -13.20
C SER A 18 4.50 -5.72 -11.76
N TRP A 19 3.61 -5.84 -10.77
CA TRP A 19 3.98 -5.91 -9.36
C TRP A 19 4.81 -7.15 -9.02
N GLY A 20 4.53 -8.30 -9.61
CA GLY A 20 5.30 -9.53 -9.43
C GLY A 20 6.77 -9.43 -9.89
N PHE A 21 7.07 -8.55 -10.86
CA PHE A 21 8.44 -8.29 -11.31
C PHE A 21 9.22 -7.30 -10.44
N PHE A 22 8.57 -6.56 -9.54
CA PHE A 22 9.24 -5.56 -8.70
C PHE A 22 10.34 -6.12 -7.79
N PRO A 23 10.17 -7.28 -7.13
CA PRO A 23 11.26 -7.86 -6.34
C PRO A 23 12.53 -8.11 -7.17
N ILE A 24 12.37 -8.56 -8.41
CA ILE A 24 13.49 -8.79 -9.33
C ILE A 24 14.17 -7.47 -9.67
N TYR A 25 13.38 -6.45 -10.02
CA TYR A 25 13.89 -5.11 -10.33
C TYR A 25 14.68 -4.50 -9.16
N PHE A 26 14.15 -4.53 -7.94
CA PHE A 26 14.86 -3.98 -6.78
C PHE A 26 16.11 -4.78 -6.44
N ARG A 27 16.08 -6.10 -6.57
CA ARG A 27 17.26 -6.93 -6.37
C ARG A 27 18.38 -6.65 -7.38
N LEU A 28 18.04 -6.29 -8.63
CA LEU A 28 19.02 -5.82 -9.62
C LEU A 28 19.62 -4.46 -9.24
N LEU A 29 18.89 -3.64 -8.47
CA LEU A 29 19.33 -2.35 -7.93
C LEU A 29 19.92 -2.45 -6.52
N ALA A 30 20.15 -3.64 -5.98
CA ALA A 30 20.70 -3.84 -4.64
C ALA A 30 21.99 -3.03 -4.31
N PRO A 31 22.89 -2.71 -5.27
CA PRO A 31 24.03 -1.85 -5.00
C PRO A 31 23.68 -0.39 -4.67
N VAL A 32 22.47 0.08 -5.04
CA VAL A 32 22.01 1.44 -4.82
C VAL A 32 21.36 1.54 -3.44
N PRO A 33 21.68 2.56 -2.62
CA PRO A 33 21.01 2.77 -1.34
C PRO A 33 19.49 2.85 -1.48
N THR A 34 18.76 2.14 -0.61
CA THR A 34 17.28 2.11 -0.62
C THR A 34 16.65 3.50 -0.61
N ILE A 35 17.27 4.44 0.12
CA ILE A 35 16.78 5.82 0.20
C ILE A 35 16.85 6.55 -1.15
N ASP A 36 17.88 6.28 -1.96
CA ASP A 36 18.06 6.93 -3.26
C ASP A 36 17.04 6.40 -4.28
N ILE A 37 16.76 5.09 -4.23
CA ILE A 37 15.70 4.46 -5.03
C ILE A 37 14.36 5.09 -4.69
N LEU A 38 14.07 5.24 -3.39
CA LEU A 38 12.82 5.81 -2.90
C LEU A 38 12.69 7.30 -3.27
N ALA A 39 13.75 8.09 -3.13
CA ALA A 39 13.77 9.50 -3.49
C ALA A 39 13.53 9.71 -4.99
N ASN A 40 14.20 8.94 -5.86
CA ASN A 40 13.97 8.99 -7.30
C ASN A 40 12.52 8.68 -7.63
N ARG A 41 11.95 7.65 -7.00
CA ARG A 41 10.55 7.28 -7.19
C ARG A 41 9.60 8.41 -6.78
N MET A 42 9.85 9.10 -5.67
CA MET A 42 9.04 10.23 -5.22
C MET A 42 9.12 11.40 -6.21
N VAL A 43 10.32 11.72 -6.70
CA VAL A 43 10.51 12.79 -7.70
C VAL A 43 9.74 12.49 -8.99
N TRP A 44 9.84 11.28 -9.52
CA TRP A 44 9.11 10.89 -10.74
C TRP A 44 7.60 10.84 -10.53
N SER A 45 7.15 10.39 -9.36
CA SER A 45 5.73 10.35 -9.00
C SER A 45 5.16 11.76 -8.88
N LEU A 46 5.89 12.68 -8.23
CA LEU A 46 5.53 14.10 -8.15
C LEU A 46 5.47 14.73 -9.54
N GLY A 47 6.48 14.50 -10.37
CA GLY A 47 6.52 15.00 -11.76
C GLY A 47 5.32 14.53 -12.58
N LEU A 48 4.96 13.24 -12.46
CA LEU A 48 3.80 12.68 -13.16
C LEU A 48 2.48 13.28 -12.65
N VAL A 49 2.31 13.41 -11.34
CA VAL A 49 1.11 14.02 -10.74
C VAL A 49 0.97 15.47 -11.19
N LEU A 50 2.06 16.26 -11.15
CA LEU A 50 2.07 17.65 -11.61
C LEU A 50 1.73 17.75 -13.11
N LEU A 51 2.24 16.84 -13.94
CA LEU A 51 1.91 16.78 -15.36
C LEU A 51 0.41 16.50 -15.57
N ILE A 52 -0.16 15.54 -14.84
CA ILE A 52 -1.59 15.21 -14.92
C ILE A 52 -2.45 16.41 -14.49
N LEU A 53 -2.09 17.09 -13.38
CA LEU A 53 -2.77 18.28 -12.90
C LEU A 53 -2.67 19.43 -13.91
N ALA A 54 -1.52 19.62 -14.55
CA ALA A 54 -1.31 20.62 -15.59
C ALA A 54 -2.21 20.37 -16.81
N ILE A 55 -2.32 19.12 -17.26
CA ILE A 55 -3.19 18.73 -18.38
C ILE A 55 -4.66 18.92 -18.02
N ARG A 56 -5.08 18.55 -16.81
CA ARG A 56 -6.48 18.68 -16.34
C ARG A 56 -6.87 20.09 -15.91
N ARG A 57 -5.87 20.98 -15.71
CA ARG A 57 -6.02 22.35 -15.17
C ARG A 57 -6.75 22.39 -13.82
N ASP A 58 -6.60 21.33 -13.03
CA ASP A 58 -7.33 21.13 -11.78
C ASP A 58 -6.46 21.50 -10.57
N TRP A 59 -6.29 22.81 -10.36
CA TRP A 59 -5.43 23.38 -9.30
C TRP A 59 -6.24 23.90 -8.10
N SER A 60 -7.56 23.99 -8.24
CA SER A 60 -8.45 24.68 -7.29
C SER A 60 -8.53 24.02 -5.92
N TRP A 61 -8.22 22.73 -5.83
CA TRP A 61 -8.26 21.95 -4.59
C TRP A 61 -7.01 22.10 -3.71
N ILE A 62 -5.87 22.51 -4.29
CA ILE A 62 -4.58 22.55 -3.58
C ILE A 62 -4.58 23.62 -2.48
N GLY A 63 -5.08 24.82 -2.78
CA GLY A 63 -5.17 25.92 -1.81
C GLY A 63 -5.99 25.54 -0.57
N PRO A 64 -7.24 25.05 -0.73
CA PRO A 64 -8.05 24.54 0.38
C PRO A 64 -7.36 23.41 1.15
N ALA A 65 -6.74 22.45 0.46
CA ALA A 65 -6.05 21.32 1.10
C ALA A 65 -4.87 21.76 1.98
N LEU A 66 -4.10 22.77 1.55
CA LEU A 66 -2.97 23.31 2.32
C LEU A 66 -3.42 24.19 3.50
N SER A 67 -4.58 24.84 3.38
CA SER A 67 -5.12 25.69 4.44
C SER A 67 -5.73 24.90 5.61
N SER A 68 -6.15 23.66 5.37
CA SER A 68 -6.75 22.79 6.38
C SER A 68 -5.68 22.02 7.15
N ARG A 69 -5.53 22.31 8.45
CA ARG A 69 -4.64 21.55 9.35
C ARG A 69 -5.00 20.07 9.39
N GLU A 70 -6.29 19.73 9.35
CA GLU A 70 -6.76 18.35 9.33
C GLU A 70 -6.31 17.63 8.05
N SER A 71 -6.48 18.28 6.90
CA SER A 71 -6.03 17.74 5.61
C SER A 71 -4.52 17.55 5.61
N MET A 72 -3.76 18.55 6.05
CA MET A 72 -2.29 18.49 6.06
C MET A 72 -1.75 17.40 7.00
N LEU A 73 -2.35 17.21 8.19
CA LEU A 73 -2.00 16.12 9.09
C LEU A 73 -2.35 14.75 8.48
N THR A 74 -3.49 14.65 7.82
CA THR A 74 -3.93 13.39 7.21
C THR A 74 -3.05 13.01 6.02
N PHE A 75 -2.75 13.96 5.13
CA PHE A 75 -1.87 13.76 3.99
C PHE A 75 -0.43 13.51 4.41
N GLY A 76 0.09 14.28 5.36
CA GLY A 76 1.43 14.08 5.92
C GLY A 76 1.57 12.71 6.58
N GLY A 77 0.60 12.32 7.40
CA GLY A 77 0.57 11.00 8.03
C GLY A 77 0.48 9.86 7.01
N ALA A 78 -0.40 9.99 6.00
CA ALA A 78 -0.53 9.00 4.94
C ALA A 78 0.75 8.88 4.10
N ALA A 79 1.39 10.00 3.76
CA ALA A 79 2.65 10.03 3.03
C ALA A 79 3.79 9.39 3.82
N LEU A 80 3.89 9.67 5.13
CA LEU A 80 4.90 9.06 6.01
C LEU A 80 4.70 7.55 6.13
N LEU A 81 3.48 7.08 6.35
CA LEU A 81 3.17 5.65 6.44
C LEU A 81 3.44 4.93 5.12
N LEU A 82 3.07 5.53 4.00
CA LEU A 82 3.33 4.98 2.67
C LEU A 82 4.84 4.94 2.37
N THR A 83 5.58 5.99 2.75
CA THR A 83 7.03 6.06 2.63
C THR A 83 7.71 4.98 3.46
N ALA A 84 7.33 4.84 4.72
CA ALA A 84 7.84 3.80 5.61
C ALA A 84 7.55 2.40 5.06
N ASN A 85 6.33 2.18 4.54
CA ASN A 85 5.96 0.91 3.93
C ASN A 85 6.86 0.55 2.72
N TRP A 86 7.04 1.50 1.80
CA TRP A 86 7.89 1.30 0.63
C TRP A 86 9.35 1.12 0.98
N PHE A 87 9.85 1.89 1.95
CA PHE A 87 11.21 1.76 2.45
C PHE A 87 11.44 0.34 3.00
N THR A 88 10.56 -0.13 3.90
CA THR A 88 10.64 -1.47 4.47
C THR A 88 10.58 -2.55 3.40
N TYR A 89 9.71 -2.41 2.39
CA TYR A 89 9.62 -3.35 1.29
C TYR A 89 10.90 -3.43 0.46
N ILE A 90 11.42 -2.30 -0.03
CA ILE A 90 12.63 -2.27 -0.86
C ILE A 90 13.82 -2.79 -0.06
N TRP A 91 13.95 -2.37 1.20
CA TRP A 91 14.99 -2.85 2.10
C TRP A 91 14.90 -4.36 2.31
N ALA A 92 13.71 -4.89 2.60
CA ALA A 92 13.51 -6.32 2.86
C ALA A 92 13.80 -7.16 1.62
N VAL A 93 13.38 -6.71 0.42
CA VAL A 93 13.73 -7.36 -0.84
C VAL A 93 15.24 -7.38 -1.07
N ASN A 94 15.92 -6.25 -0.86
CA ASN A 94 17.37 -6.15 -1.02
C ASN A 94 18.14 -6.99 0.00
N ALA A 95 17.62 -7.12 1.22
CA ALA A 95 18.17 -7.96 2.28
C ALA A 95 17.84 -9.45 2.13
N GLY A 96 17.07 -9.85 1.10
CA GLY A 96 16.74 -11.25 0.80
C GLY A 96 15.44 -11.76 1.45
N TYR A 97 14.73 -10.93 2.22
CA TYR A 97 13.46 -11.23 2.88
C TYR A 97 12.25 -11.08 1.94
N VAL A 98 12.35 -11.61 0.72
CA VAL A 98 11.29 -11.49 -0.30
C VAL A 98 10.02 -12.26 0.10
N ILE A 99 10.18 -13.44 0.71
CA ILE A 99 9.06 -14.25 1.20
C ILE A 99 8.34 -13.52 2.34
N GLU A 100 9.08 -13.04 3.35
CA GLU A 100 8.51 -12.29 4.48
C GLU A 100 7.82 -10.99 4.05
N SER A 101 8.36 -10.29 3.04
CA SER A 101 7.71 -9.11 2.46
C SER A 101 6.39 -9.44 1.78
N SER A 102 6.32 -10.59 1.10
CA SER A 102 5.11 -11.05 0.41
C SER A 102 4.04 -11.47 1.43
N LEU A 103 4.46 -12.15 2.50
CA LEU A 103 3.65 -12.45 3.68
C LEU A 103 3.00 -11.18 4.27
N GLY A 104 3.78 -10.10 4.42
CA GLY A 104 3.23 -8.80 4.86
C GLY A 104 2.05 -8.26 4.04
N TYR A 105 2.00 -8.56 2.73
CA TYR A 105 0.87 -8.18 1.88
C TYR A 105 -0.33 -9.13 2.02
N PHE A 106 -0.12 -10.39 2.38
CA PHE A 106 -1.19 -11.35 2.68
C PHE A 106 -1.84 -11.09 4.05
N VAL A 107 -1.06 -10.66 5.06
CA VAL A 107 -1.59 -10.22 6.37
C VAL A 107 -2.38 -8.90 6.28
N ASN A 108 -2.13 -8.10 5.25
CA ASN A 108 -2.66 -6.75 5.12
C ASN A 108 -4.20 -6.62 5.22
N PRO A 109 -5.00 -7.45 4.53
CA PRO A 109 -6.45 -7.39 4.60
C PRO A 109 -6.98 -7.69 6.01
N LEU A 110 -6.33 -8.58 6.75
CA LEU A 110 -6.68 -8.86 8.14
C LEU A 110 -6.49 -7.61 9.00
N VAL A 111 -5.29 -7.01 8.96
CA VAL A 111 -4.99 -5.80 9.75
C VAL A 111 -5.91 -4.66 9.36
N SER A 112 -6.16 -4.46 8.07
CA SER A 112 -7.07 -3.42 7.58
C SER A 112 -8.51 -3.60 8.08
N VAL A 113 -9.02 -4.84 8.10
CA VAL A 113 -10.36 -5.13 8.63
C VAL A 113 -10.41 -4.97 10.14
N LEU A 114 -9.41 -5.44 10.87
CA LEU A 114 -9.33 -5.23 12.33
C LEU A 114 -9.34 -3.73 12.66
N LEU A 115 -8.50 -2.94 11.97
CA LEU A 115 -8.49 -1.49 12.12
C LEU A 115 -9.85 -0.86 11.78
N ALA A 116 -10.52 -1.31 10.72
CA ALA A 116 -11.85 -0.82 10.38
C ALA A 116 -12.90 -1.17 11.46
N VAL A 117 -12.87 -2.37 12.02
CA VAL A 117 -13.77 -2.79 13.12
C VAL A 117 -13.52 -1.94 14.36
N PHE A 118 -12.27 -1.78 14.78
CA PHE A 118 -11.94 -1.07 16.02
C PHE A 118 -12.08 0.45 15.91
N PHE A 119 -11.67 1.05 14.79
CA PHE A 119 -11.62 2.51 14.65
C PHE A 119 -12.80 3.10 13.88
N LEU A 120 -13.45 2.34 13.00
CA LEU A 120 -14.60 2.79 12.21
C LEU A 120 -15.91 2.15 12.66
N HIS A 121 -15.86 1.19 13.58
CA HIS A 121 -17.03 0.44 14.08
C HIS A 121 -17.82 -0.24 12.96
N GLU A 122 -17.14 -0.57 11.85
CA GLU A 122 -17.76 -1.29 10.74
C GLU A 122 -17.99 -2.75 11.12
N ARG A 123 -19.12 -3.30 10.65
CA ARG A 123 -19.47 -4.71 10.84
C ARG A 123 -19.18 -5.48 9.55
N PRO A 124 -18.07 -6.25 9.48
CA PRO A 124 -17.75 -7.01 8.29
C PRO A 124 -18.82 -8.09 8.08
N ARG A 125 -19.14 -8.38 6.82
CA ARG A 125 -20.03 -9.49 6.50
C ARG A 125 -19.35 -10.81 6.88
N ALA A 126 -20.13 -11.83 7.26
CA ALA A 126 -19.60 -13.13 7.67
C ALA A 126 -18.62 -13.74 6.64
N GLY A 127 -18.88 -13.57 5.34
CA GLY A 127 -17.96 -14.01 4.28
C GLY A 127 -16.59 -13.31 4.28
N GLN A 128 -16.52 -12.03 4.67
CA GLN A 128 -15.23 -11.30 4.79
C GLN A 128 -14.44 -11.80 6.00
N TRP A 129 -15.13 -12.14 7.09
CA TRP A 129 -14.51 -12.76 8.26
C TRP A 129 -13.91 -14.13 7.92
N ILE A 130 -14.65 -14.98 7.19
CA ILE A 130 -14.16 -16.29 6.76
C ILE A 130 -12.92 -16.14 5.87
N ALA A 131 -12.95 -15.23 4.90
CA ALA A 131 -11.80 -14.97 4.03
C ALA A 131 -10.56 -14.52 4.83
N ASN A 132 -10.75 -13.61 5.79
CA ASN A 132 -9.67 -13.12 6.64
C ASN A 132 -9.12 -14.19 7.58
N VAL A 133 -9.98 -14.97 8.23
CA VAL A 133 -9.55 -16.07 9.12
C VAL A 133 -8.77 -17.13 8.31
N ASN A 134 -9.25 -17.46 7.11
CA ASN A 134 -8.57 -18.42 6.24
C ASN A 134 -7.20 -17.89 5.78
N ALA A 135 -7.12 -16.62 5.36
CA ALA A 135 -5.84 -15.99 5.02
C ALA A 135 -4.86 -15.99 6.21
N THR A 136 -5.36 -15.68 7.42
CA THR A 136 -4.56 -15.70 8.65
C THR A 136 -4.08 -17.11 9.01
N ALA A 137 -4.92 -18.12 8.83
CA ALA A 137 -4.56 -19.51 9.10
C ALA A 137 -3.49 -20.02 8.12
N ALA A 138 -3.61 -19.67 6.84
CA ALA A 138 -2.59 -19.97 5.83
C ALA A 138 -1.25 -19.33 6.22
N GLU A 139 -1.26 -18.08 6.67
CA GLU A 139 -0.08 -17.35 7.13
C GLU A 139 0.61 -17.99 8.35
N LEU A 140 -0.18 -18.40 9.35
CA LEU A 140 0.33 -19.03 10.57
C LEU A 140 0.98 -20.39 10.28
N CYS A 141 0.43 -21.15 9.33
CA CYS A 141 1.05 -22.39 8.86
C CYS A 141 2.43 -22.14 8.26
N GLU A 142 2.58 -21.14 7.39
CA GLU A 142 3.85 -20.82 6.74
C GLU A 142 4.90 -20.28 7.73
N THR A 143 4.46 -19.54 8.75
CA THR A 143 5.33 -19.01 9.80
C THR A 143 5.95 -20.11 10.66
N ASN A 144 5.19 -21.17 10.96
CA ASN A 144 5.67 -22.31 11.75
C ASN A 144 6.81 -23.08 11.03
N SER A 145 6.88 -23.02 9.71
CA SER A 145 7.95 -23.65 8.93
C SER A 145 9.27 -22.88 8.94
N ASN A 146 9.26 -21.57 9.24
CA ASN A 146 10.43 -20.68 9.14
C ASN A 146 11.07 -20.27 10.48
N ALA A 147 10.46 -20.64 11.62
CA ALA A 147 10.96 -20.43 13.00
C ALA A 147 11.38 -18.99 13.38
N GLN A 148 11.09 -18.00 12.53
CA GLN A 148 11.39 -16.58 12.77
C GLN A 148 10.09 -15.78 12.83
N LEU A 149 10.01 -14.87 13.80
CA LEU A 149 8.88 -13.98 13.95
C LEU A 149 8.85 -13.00 12.75
N PRO A 150 7.74 -12.93 11.97
CA PRO A 150 7.70 -12.18 10.72
C PRO A 150 7.48 -10.68 10.97
N TRP A 151 8.48 -10.03 11.58
CA TRP A 151 8.40 -8.64 12.00
C TRP A 151 8.32 -7.66 10.83
N ILE A 152 8.94 -8.00 9.68
CA ILE A 152 8.84 -7.21 8.44
C ILE A 152 7.40 -7.25 7.94
N ALA A 153 6.81 -8.44 7.90
CA ALA A 153 5.43 -8.63 7.48
C ALA A 153 4.47 -7.82 8.35
N MET A 154 4.64 -7.90 9.68
CA MET A 154 3.84 -7.13 10.64
C MET A 154 4.02 -5.62 10.46
N GLY A 155 5.25 -5.13 10.31
CA GLY A 155 5.54 -3.72 10.08
C GLY A 155 4.89 -3.20 8.79
N MET A 156 4.97 -3.98 7.72
CA MET A 156 4.33 -3.64 6.44
C MET A 156 2.79 -3.67 6.54
N ALA A 157 2.21 -4.67 7.20
CA ALA A 157 0.78 -4.78 7.37
C ALA A 157 0.22 -3.62 8.22
N LEU A 158 0.90 -3.26 9.30
CA LEU A 158 0.51 -2.14 10.17
C LEU A 158 0.61 -0.80 9.43
N THR A 159 1.74 -0.51 8.79
CA THR A 159 1.94 0.76 8.07
C THR A 159 0.88 0.96 6.98
N LEU A 160 0.62 -0.06 6.16
CA LEU A 160 -0.38 0.05 5.10
C LEU A 160 -1.81 0.07 5.66
N GLY A 161 -2.09 -0.68 6.73
CA GLY A 161 -3.41 -0.70 7.38
C GLY A 161 -3.76 0.67 7.96
N PHE A 162 -2.83 1.31 8.68
CA PHE A 162 -3.03 2.67 9.19
C PHE A 162 -3.12 3.70 8.06
N TYR A 163 -2.35 3.55 6.98
CA TYR A 163 -2.48 4.39 5.79
C TYR A 163 -3.88 4.28 5.19
N GLY A 164 -4.41 3.07 5.05
CA GLY A 164 -5.77 2.81 4.58
C GLY A 164 -6.84 3.42 5.51
N LEU A 165 -6.65 3.31 6.83
CA LEU A 165 -7.53 3.91 7.84
C LEU A 165 -7.56 5.44 7.74
N LEU A 166 -6.38 6.08 7.62
CA LEU A 166 -6.28 7.53 7.44
C LEU A 166 -7.01 7.98 6.17
N LYS A 167 -6.75 7.33 5.04
CA LYS A 167 -7.43 7.65 3.78
C LYS A 167 -8.95 7.48 3.87
N LYS A 168 -9.41 6.44 4.56
CA LYS A 168 -10.84 6.17 4.72
C LYS A 168 -11.54 7.21 5.58
N ARG A 169 -10.86 7.74 6.61
CA ARG A 169 -11.39 8.84 7.44
C ARG A 169 -11.41 10.18 6.71
N ALA A 170 -10.47 10.40 5.80
CA ALA A 170 -10.26 11.69 5.14
C ALA A 170 -11.40 12.15 4.20
N ARG A 171 -12.36 11.27 3.81
CA ARG A 171 -13.44 11.57 2.83
C ARG A 171 -12.95 12.30 1.56
N LEU A 172 -11.73 11.99 1.10
CA LEU A 172 -11.12 12.68 -0.03
C LEU A 172 -11.58 12.10 -1.36
N ASN A 173 -11.81 12.96 -2.35
CA ASN A 173 -11.96 12.55 -3.75
C ASN A 173 -10.69 11.80 -4.19
N ALA A 174 -10.84 10.65 -4.83
CA ALA A 174 -9.75 9.73 -5.17
C ALA A 174 -8.60 10.37 -5.98
N LEU A 175 -8.86 11.48 -6.69
CA LEU A 175 -7.86 12.25 -7.43
C LEU A 175 -7.00 13.15 -6.54
N HIS A 176 -7.56 13.70 -5.47
CA HIS A 176 -6.84 14.56 -4.52
C HIS A 176 -6.11 13.74 -3.44
N GLY A 177 -6.36 12.43 -3.40
CA GLY A 177 -5.76 11.50 -2.46
C GLY A 177 -4.49 10.80 -2.97
N LEU A 178 -4.10 11.02 -4.23
CA LEU A 178 -2.86 10.49 -4.81
C LEU A 178 -1.64 11.24 -4.29
#